data_AF-A0A258RQD8-F1
#
_entry.id   AF-A0A258RQD8-F1
#
_cell.length_a   1.000
_cell.length_b   1.000
_cell.length_c   1.000
_cell.angle_alpha   90.00
_cell.angle_beta   90.00
_cell.angle_gamma   90.00
#
_symmetry.space_group_name_H-M   'P 1'
#
loop_
_entity.id
_entity.type
_entity.pdbx_description
1 polymer ?
#
loop_
_entity_poly.entity_id
_entity_poly.type
_entity_poly.pdbx_seq_one_letter_code
_entity_poly.pdbx_strand_id
1 'polypeptide(L)' 'MMHHKKLIIAGMMLAFLPWAPAHAYVDPGTGLLLVQGLVAFIGGVVVFLKNPIASIKALIARRPKK' A
#
# COMPACT_ATOMS: atom_id res chain seq x y z
N MET A 1 1.87 26.83 -39.86
CA MET A 1 2.64 27.57 -38.81
C MET A 1 1.89 27.72 -37.47
N MET A 2 0.56 27.89 -37.43
CA MET A 2 -0.19 28.03 -36.16
C MET A 2 -0.24 26.78 -35.28
N HIS A 3 -0.31 25.58 -35.86
CA HIS A 3 -0.40 24.33 -35.07
C HIS A 3 0.89 24.02 -34.31
N HIS A 4 2.04 24.37 -34.86
CA HIS A 4 3.34 24.09 -34.24
C HIS A 4 3.54 24.94 -32.99
N LYS A 5 3.08 26.20 -33.01
CA LYS A 5 3.08 27.08 -31.83
C LYS A 5 2.18 26.54 -30.72
N LYS A 6 0.99 26.03 -31.07
CA LYS A 6 0.07 25.38 -30.11
C LYS A 6 0.67 24.11 -29.50
N LEU A 7 1.35 23.30 -30.32
CA LEU A 7 2.06 22.10 -29.85
C LEU A 7 3.24 22.43 -28.94
N ILE A 8 4.01 23.47 -29.27
CA ILE A 8 5.10 23.97 -28.42
C ILE A 8 4.57 24.46 -27.07
N ILE A 9 3.49 25.25 -27.08
CA ILE A 9 2.86 25.75 -25.85
C ILE A 9 2.32 24.58 -25.02
N ALA A 10 1.63 23.61 -25.64
CA ALA A 10 1.15 22.42 -24.95
C ALA A 10 2.30 21.59 -24.36
N GLY A 11 3.39 21.40 -25.12
CA GLY A 11 4.59 20.70 -24.65
C GLY A 11 5.26 21.41 -23.47
N MET A 12 5.34 22.74 -23.51
CA MET A 12 5.84 23.55 -22.39
C MET A 12 4.95 23.37 -21.16
N MET A 13 3.63 23.48 -21.29
CA MET A 13 2.70 23.30 -20.17
C MET A 13 2.81 21.91 -19.53
N LEU A 14 2.98 20.86 -20.35
CA LEU A 14 3.16 19.48 -19.86
C LEU A 14 4.49 19.31 -19.11
N ALA A 15 5.56 19.99 -19.53
CA ALA A 15 6.86 19.92 -18.87
C ALA A 15 6.88 20.57 -17.48
N PHE A 16 5.94 21.48 -17.17
CA PHE A 16 5.81 22.13 -15.86
C PHE A 16 4.90 21.41 -14.86
N LEU A 17 4.08 20.45 -15.29
CA LEU A 17 3.22 19.64 -14.41
C LEU A 17 3.95 18.87 -13.29
N PRO A 18 5.13 18.25 -13.49
CA PRO A 18 5.78 17.45 -12.46
C PRO A 18 6.47 18.27 -11.36
N TRP A 19 6.57 19.60 -11.51
CA TRP A 19 7.18 20.47 -10.50
C TRP A 19 6.21 20.96 -9.42
N ALA A 20 4.91 20.70 -9.57
CA ALA A 20 3.98 20.92 -8.48
C ALA A 20 4.19 19.86 -7.38
N PRO A 21 4.22 20.24 -6.09
CA PRO A 21 4.25 19.27 -5.01
C PRO A 21 2.97 18.42 -5.07
N ALA A 22 3.11 17.20 -5.58
CA ALA A 22 2.08 16.18 -5.52
C ALA A 22 2.04 15.66 -4.08
N HIS A 23 1.30 16.36 -3.22
CA HIS A 23 0.98 15.87 -1.89
C HIS A 23 0.20 14.58 -2.07
N ALA A 24 0.87 13.44 -1.87
CA ALA A 24 0.22 12.13 -1.86
C ALA A 24 -0.81 12.16 -0.73
N TYR A 25 -2.08 12.36 -1.11
CA TYR A 25 -3.18 12.29 -0.17
C TYR A 25 -3.26 10.84 0.30
N VAL A 26 -2.72 10.59 1.48
CA VAL A 26 -2.89 9.31 2.16
C VAL A 26 -4.35 9.29 2.57
N ASP A 27 -5.16 8.57 1.81
CA ASP A 27 -6.55 8.40 2.18
C ASP A 27 -6.61 7.68 3.55
N PRO A 28 -7.63 7.96 4.38
CA PRO A 28 -7.75 7.34 5.70
C PRO A 28 -7.68 5.81 5.65
N GLY A 29 -8.13 5.18 4.55
CA GLY A 29 -8.03 3.75 4.30
C GLY A 29 -6.59 3.24 4.17
N THR A 30 -5.72 3.95 3.44
CA THR A 30 -4.28 3.61 3.35
C THR A 30 -3.59 3.69 4.72
N GLY A 31 -3.93 4.70 5.53
CA GLY A 31 -3.43 4.79 6.92
C GLY A 31 -3.88 3.60 7.77
N LEU A 32 -5.14 3.18 7.63
CA LEU A 32 -5.70 2.00 8.30
C LEU A 32 -5.01 0.69 7.87
N LEU A 33 -4.64 0.53 6.60
CA LEU A 33 -3.91 -0.65 6.12
C LEU A 33 -2.53 -0.77 6.78
N LEU A 34 -1.82 0.35 6.98
CA LEU A 34 -0.54 0.35 7.69
C LEU A 34 -0.70 -0.11 9.14
N VAL A 35 -1.74 0.40 9.83
CA VAL A 35 -2.04 -0.02 11.21
C VAL A 35 -2.41 -1.49 11.27
N GLN A 36 -3.24 -1.98 10.35
CA GLN A 36 -3.60 -3.40 10.26
C GLN A 36 -2.39 -4.28 10.00
N GLY A 37 -1.50 -3.87 9.09
CA GLY A 37 -0.25 -4.58 8.81
C GLY A 37 0.65 -4.64 10.04
N LEU A 38 0.77 -3.54 10.79
CA LEU A 38 1.57 -3.51 12.02
C LEU A 38 1.00 -4.43 13.10
N VAL A 39 -0.32 -4.41 13.32
CA VAL A 39 -0.99 -5.29 14.29
C VAL A 39 -0.84 -6.76 13.89
N ALA A 40 -1.04 -7.08 12.61
CA ALA A 40 -0.88 -8.43 12.08
C ALA A 40 0.56 -8.93 12.23
N PHE A 41 1.55 -8.07 11.96
CA PHE A 41 2.96 -8.40 12.12
C PHE A 41 3.31 -8.70 13.58
N ILE A 42 2.94 -7.82 14.52
CA ILE A 42 3.21 -8.01 15.95
C ILE A 42 2.50 -9.27 16.46
N GLY A 43 1.21 -9.42 16.15
CA GLY A 43 0.44 -10.61 16.53
C GLY A 43 1.04 -11.90 15.97
N GLY A 44 1.45 -11.88 14.70
CA GLY A 44 2.14 -12.98 14.03
C GLY A 44 3.44 -13.35 14.71
N VAL A 45 4.30 -12.37 15.01
CA VAL A 45 5.57 -12.58 15.71
C VAL A 45 5.35 -13.17 17.10
N VAL A 46 4.42 -12.62 17.89
CA VAL A 46 4.12 -13.11 19.24
C VAL A 46 3.64 -14.57 19.22
N VAL A 47 2.77 -14.92 18.28
CA VAL A 47 2.28 -16.30 18.12
C VAL A 47 3.40 -17.22 17.63
N PHE A 48 4.17 -16.78 16.64
CA PHE A 48 5.15 -17.62 15.97
C PHE A 48 6.42 -17.87 16.79
N LEU A 49 6.92 -16.87 17.53
CA LEU A 49 8.13 -17.01 18.35
C LEU A 49 7.97 -17.96 19.54
N LYS A 50 6.75 -18.18 20.05
CA LYS A 50 6.52 -19.09 21.18
C LYS A 50 6.70 -20.57 20.81
N ASN A 51 6.08 -21.01 19.72
CA ASN A 51 6.23 -22.36 19.18
C ASN A 51 5.65 -22.41 17.76
N PRO A 52 6.47 -22.25 16.71
CA PRO A 52 5.97 -22.07 15.35
C PRO A 52 5.25 -23.32 14.84
N ILE A 53 5.79 -24.51 15.15
CA ILE A 53 5.21 -25.80 14.74
C ILE A 53 3.85 -26.03 15.41
N ALA A 54 3.76 -25.81 16.73
CA ALA A 54 2.50 -25.96 17.46
C ALA A 54 1.44 -24.95 16.99
N SER A 55 1.85 -23.71 16.70
CA SER A 55 0.96 -22.66 16.21
C SER A 55 0.40 -22.98 14.83
N ILE A 56 1.23 -23.47 13.90
CA ILE A 56 0.78 -23.93 12.57
C ILE A 56 -0.18 -25.11 12.71
N LYS A 57 0.15 -26.12 13.54
CA LYS A 57 -0.73 -27.28 13.78
C LYS A 57 -2.08 -26.86 14.37
N ALA A 58 -2.08 -25.94 15.33
CA ALA A 58 -3.31 -25.41 15.94
C ALA A 58 -4.17 -24.62 14.93
N LEU A 59 -3.55 -23.85 14.03
CA LEU A 59 -4.25 -23.13 12.98
C LEU A 59 -4.93 -24.08 11.98
N ILE A 60 -4.23 -25.14 11.57
CA ILE A 60 -4.76 -26.16 10.64
C ILE A 60 -5.87 -26.97 11.31
N ALA A 61 -5.68 -27.36 12.58
CA ALA A 61 -6.64 -28.17 13.34
C ALA A 61 -7.94 -27.42 13.68
N ARG A 62 -7.90 -26.07 13.71
CA ARG A 62 -9.10 -25.22 13.93
C ARG A 62 -10.06 -25.15 12.74
N ARG A 63 -9.75 -25.77 11.59
CA ARG A 63 -10.73 -25.89 10.51
C ARG A 63 -11.86 -26.84 10.95
N PRO A 64 -13.12 -26.40 11.03
CA PRO A 64 -14.23 -27.30 11.30
C PRO A 64 -14.27 -28.35 10.18
N LYS A 65 -14.28 -29.64 10.54
CA LYS A 65 -14.72 -30.69 9.63
C LYS A 65 -16.13 -30.31 9.19
N LYS A 66 -16.30 -30.05 7.89
CA LYS A 66 -17.61 -29.97 7.26
C LYS A 66 -18.38 -31.27 7.49
#